data_AF-A0A3B3XCX7-F1
#
_entry.id   AF-A0A3B3XCX7-F1
#
_cell.length_a   1.000
_cell.length_b   1.000
_cell.length_c   1.000
_cell.angle_alpha   90.00
_cell.angle_beta   90.00
_cell.angle_gamma   90.00
#
_symmetry.space_group_name_H-M   'P 1'
#
loop_
_entity.id
_entity.type
_entity.pdbx_description
1 polymer ?
#
loop_
_entity_poly.entity_id
_entity_poly.type
_entity_poly.pdbx_seq_one_letter_code
_entity_poly.pdbx_strand_id
1 'polypeptide(L)'
;MDLWFRSVRICWWRVLLLMSVFQDYLSSMLDCPPTCSCSQTEIYCNKSDNGRFFPLLALQDGNGTGVDIADLFKNITSIHLENWTGLQTLRDVDMELYTGLQRLTIMNCNLRVIQPRAFAQNPHLRYINLSKNPLTTLSWQLFQHLQLSELRLDGVVFDCGCSIRWIQLWQEKGEAGLHTQQLYCMNGASKIRLNNMHINSCDLPEISVSHSSVLVTEGENVTVSCNGSRLPLPEVDWTVGDLHSINTHLSNVYWPDIHSINLTLFNISRDDNNFQLTCIAENLVGMTNSSIQLNVQFPPVILRLAEPEKRHDTCIEFTVRGYPYPKLRWFHKQTEIKENDFIWTDKDTYQDYLEGCLLFKNPTHLNNGNYTLEASNHLGTVTKTVYGHFLNDEAEIGEWTTFFFFFTQNVTIAVGLAGFACVLLLVLFVLINKYGRRSKFGMKGESAQLAGQGREAQKAAPLAFQNQPIRTSSGVFVLSITLVLTPTSLPSSATLELVHHNVTCHKC
;
A
#
# COMPACT_ATOMS: atom_id res chain seq x y z
N MET A 1 72.38 41.85 -8.60
CA MET A 1 72.12 42.49 -7.32
C MET A 1 71.20 43.67 -7.53
N ASP A 2 69.92 43.69 -7.14
CA ASP A 2 68.99 42.62 -6.73
C ASP A 2 67.57 43.08 -7.12
N LEU A 3 66.66 42.22 -7.60
CA LEU A 3 65.86 41.31 -6.78
C LEU A 3 65.20 41.98 -5.56
N TRP A 4 64.16 42.81 -5.77
CA TRP A 4 62.84 42.69 -5.10
C TRP A 4 61.82 43.73 -5.58
N PHE A 5 60.54 43.50 -5.24
CA PHE A 5 59.30 44.24 -5.58
C PHE A 5 58.48 43.78 -6.80
N ARG A 6 58.13 42.49 -6.83
CA ARG A 6 57.13 41.92 -7.75
C ARG A 6 55.92 41.36 -6.98
N SER A 7 55.02 42.24 -6.52
CA SER A 7 53.78 41.83 -5.82
C SER A 7 52.63 42.84 -5.96
N VAL A 8 51.45 42.46 -5.45
CA VAL A 8 50.21 43.24 -5.28
C VAL A 8 49.42 43.62 -6.54
N ARG A 9 50.02 44.20 -7.60
CA ARG A 9 49.23 44.90 -8.64
C ARG A 9 48.61 44.07 -9.79
N ILE A 10 48.71 42.73 -9.78
CA ILE A 10 48.24 41.86 -10.88
C ILE A 10 47.02 40.98 -10.51
N CYS A 11 46.71 40.78 -9.23
CA CYS A 11 45.68 39.81 -8.82
C CYS A 11 44.23 40.25 -9.08
N TRP A 12 43.92 41.55 -9.06
CA TRP A 12 42.52 42.03 -9.07
C TRP A 12 41.80 41.85 -10.42
N TRP A 13 42.50 42.01 -11.55
CA TRP A 13 41.89 41.90 -12.88
C TRP A 13 41.55 40.44 -13.25
N ARG A 14 42.28 39.45 -12.72
CA ARG A 14 41.96 38.03 -12.97
C ARG A 14 40.81 37.51 -12.11
N VAL A 15 40.59 38.07 -10.92
CA VAL A 15 39.47 37.68 -10.05
C VAL A 15 38.14 38.21 -10.61
N LEU A 16 38.09 39.49 -11.02
CA LEU A 16 36.86 40.06 -11.61
C LEU A 16 36.43 39.36 -12.90
N LEU A 17 37.38 39.00 -13.76
CA LEU A 17 37.09 38.29 -15.02
C LEU A 17 36.72 36.81 -14.80
N LEU A 18 37.13 36.19 -13.68
CA LEU A 18 36.61 34.88 -13.29
C LEU A 18 35.21 34.96 -12.71
N MET A 19 34.88 35.98 -11.91
CA MET A 19 33.50 36.16 -11.41
C MET A 19 32.50 36.40 -12.55
N SER A 20 32.88 37.17 -13.58
CA SER A 20 32.05 37.37 -14.79
C SER A 20 31.99 36.17 -15.75
N VAL A 21 32.60 35.03 -15.41
CA VAL A 21 32.52 33.78 -16.19
C VAL A 21 31.93 32.64 -15.33
N PHE A 22 32.07 32.69 -14.01
CA PHE A 22 31.47 31.72 -13.08
C PHE A 22 30.08 32.08 -12.56
N GLN A 23 29.56 33.29 -12.83
CA GLN A 23 28.13 33.58 -12.55
C GLN A 23 27.16 32.99 -13.59
N ASP A 24 27.63 32.66 -14.79
CA ASP A 24 26.81 31.99 -15.82
C ASP A 24 26.96 30.45 -15.81
N TYR A 25 27.88 29.91 -15.00
CA TYR A 25 28.28 28.49 -15.05
C TYR A 25 27.65 27.59 -13.96
N LEU A 26 26.51 28.00 -13.40
CA LEU A 26 25.75 27.20 -12.43
C LEU A 26 24.25 27.01 -12.78
N SER A 27 23.89 27.22 -14.05
CA SER A 27 22.56 26.94 -14.59
C SER A 27 22.54 25.58 -15.29
N SER A 28 21.79 24.62 -14.75
CA SER A 28 21.76 23.24 -15.24
C SER A 28 20.89 23.05 -16.49
N MET A 29 21.50 22.68 -17.63
CA MET A 29 20.92 21.87 -18.72
C MET A 29 19.46 22.14 -19.17
N LEU A 30 19.12 23.40 -19.47
CA LEU A 30 17.92 23.72 -20.28
C LEU A 30 18.29 24.74 -21.36
N ASP A 31 18.14 24.41 -22.64
CA ASP A 31 18.03 25.43 -23.69
C ASP A 31 16.61 26.03 -23.59
N CYS A 32 16.50 27.02 -22.71
CA CYS A 32 15.29 27.78 -22.48
C CYS A 32 14.95 28.62 -23.73
N PRO A 33 13.68 28.71 -24.16
CA PRO A 33 13.31 29.55 -25.31
C PRO A 33 13.76 31.00 -25.10
N PRO A 34 14.25 31.70 -26.14
CA PRO A 34 14.96 32.99 -25.99
C PRO A 34 14.09 34.13 -25.42
N THR A 35 12.76 34.00 -25.55
CA THR A 35 11.75 34.92 -25.01
C THR A 35 11.34 34.60 -23.56
N CYS A 36 11.86 33.51 -23.00
CA CYS A 36 11.55 33.03 -21.65
C CYS A 36 12.72 33.23 -20.66
N SER A 37 12.51 32.74 -19.45
CA SER A 37 13.48 32.48 -18.38
C SER A 37 13.01 31.21 -17.66
N CYS A 38 13.89 30.24 -17.53
CA CYS A 38 13.54 28.90 -17.05
C CYS A 38 14.33 28.54 -15.79
N SER A 39 13.68 27.82 -14.89
CA SER A 39 14.30 27.19 -13.71
C SER A 39 13.99 25.69 -13.71
N GLN A 40 14.43 24.97 -12.68
CA GLN A 40 14.14 23.55 -12.50
C GLN A 40 12.65 23.25 -12.24
N THR A 41 11.84 24.27 -11.92
CA THR A 41 10.41 24.10 -11.56
C THR A 41 9.45 25.10 -12.23
N GLU A 42 9.96 26.08 -12.99
CA GLU A 42 9.15 27.15 -13.59
C GLU A 42 9.66 27.57 -14.97
N ILE A 43 8.74 27.80 -15.91
CA ILE A 43 8.98 28.42 -17.23
C ILE A 43 8.25 29.77 -17.27
N TYR A 44 8.98 30.88 -17.35
CA TYR A 44 8.43 32.23 -17.26
C TYR A 44 8.75 33.08 -18.50
N CYS A 45 7.74 33.39 -19.31
CA CYS A 45 7.87 34.05 -20.61
C CYS A 45 7.04 35.34 -20.66
N ASN A 46 7.62 36.46 -20.21
CA ASN A 46 6.97 37.78 -20.19
C ASN A 46 7.37 38.71 -21.35
N LYS A 47 8.40 38.35 -22.13
CA LYS A 47 8.82 39.09 -23.33
C LYS A 47 7.80 38.80 -24.44
N SER A 48 7.36 39.85 -25.14
CA SER A 48 6.42 39.73 -26.27
C SER A 48 6.98 38.85 -27.37
N ASP A 49 6.20 37.87 -27.81
CA ASP A 49 6.60 36.90 -28.85
C ASP A 49 5.52 36.78 -29.94
N ASN A 50 5.96 36.49 -31.16
CA ASN A 50 5.12 36.18 -32.31
C ASN A 50 5.16 34.67 -32.67
N GLY A 51 5.87 33.87 -31.86
CA GLY A 51 5.89 32.41 -31.92
C GLY A 51 4.48 31.79 -31.86
N ARG A 52 4.26 30.77 -32.69
CA ARG A 52 2.97 30.04 -32.79
C ARG A 52 2.92 28.75 -32.01
N PHE A 53 4.07 28.25 -31.57
CA PHE A 53 4.22 27.01 -30.84
C PHE A 53 4.29 27.30 -29.34
N PHE A 54 3.82 26.37 -28.53
CA PHE A 54 4.06 26.42 -27.08
C PHE A 54 5.56 26.29 -26.79
N PRO A 55 6.11 26.94 -25.75
CA PRO A 55 7.52 26.77 -25.41
C PRO A 55 7.81 25.33 -24.98
N LEU A 56 8.58 24.62 -25.80
CA LEU A 56 9.21 23.36 -25.44
C LEU A 56 10.64 23.64 -24.96
N LEU A 57 11.05 22.93 -23.92
CA LEU A 57 12.43 22.96 -23.43
C LEU A 57 13.31 22.14 -24.36
N ALA A 58 14.36 22.74 -24.92
CA ALA A 58 15.31 22.00 -25.75
C ALA A 58 16.40 21.37 -24.86
N LEU A 59 16.77 20.14 -25.21
CA LEU A 59 17.86 19.40 -24.59
C LEU A 59 19.14 19.56 -25.43
N GLN A 60 20.24 19.85 -24.75
CA GLN A 60 21.56 19.87 -25.34
C GLN A 60 22.22 18.48 -25.16
N ASP A 61 22.75 17.89 -26.23
CA ASP A 61 23.48 16.61 -26.19
C ASP A 61 24.81 16.74 -25.43
N GLY A 62 24.71 16.76 -24.09
CA GLY A 62 25.79 17.05 -23.15
C GLY A 62 26.24 15.83 -22.35
N ASN A 63 26.94 14.91 -23.01
CA ASN A 63 27.84 13.90 -22.46
C ASN A 63 27.57 13.37 -21.02
N GLY A 64 26.77 12.30 -20.91
CA GLY A 64 27.09 11.22 -19.95
C GLY A 64 26.58 11.32 -18.51
N THR A 65 25.65 12.22 -18.16
CA THR A 65 24.87 12.10 -16.91
C THR A 65 23.39 11.85 -17.22
N GLY A 66 22.94 10.62 -16.98
CA GLY A 66 21.57 10.18 -17.24
C GLY A 66 20.54 10.74 -16.25
N VAL A 67 20.22 12.02 -16.39
CA VAL A 67 18.95 12.58 -15.91
C VAL A 67 17.88 12.11 -16.89
N ASP A 68 16.81 11.48 -16.41
CA ASP A 68 15.70 11.08 -17.29
C ASP A 68 15.01 12.34 -17.82
N ILE A 69 14.85 12.39 -19.15
CA ILE A 69 14.17 13.47 -19.86
C ILE A 69 12.74 13.62 -19.34
N ALA A 70 12.06 12.52 -19.00
CA ALA A 70 10.71 12.55 -18.45
C ALA A 70 10.66 13.22 -17.06
N ASP A 71 11.65 12.98 -16.19
CA ASP A 71 11.71 13.62 -14.87
C ASP A 71 11.99 15.13 -14.97
N LEU A 72 12.69 15.60 -16.01
CA LEU A 72 12.93 17.03 -16.22
C LEU A 72 11.63 17.81 -16.47
N PHE A 73 10.77 17.35 -17.37
CA PHE A 73 9.48 17.99 -17.65
C PHE A 73 8.49 17.85 -16.48
N LYS A 74 8.53 16.72 -15.78
CA LYS A 74 7.72 16.41 -14.60
C LYS A 74 8.03 17.29 -13.38
N ASN A 75 9.25 17.85 -13.29
CA ASN A 75 9.61 18.80 -12.23
C ASN A 75 9.03 20.21 -12.44
N ILE A 76 8.56 20.55 -13.65
CA ILE A 76 7.94 21.86 -13.93
C ILE A 76 6.54 21.93 -13.29
N THR A 77 6.40 22.81 -12.31
CA THR A 77 5.16 23.04 -11.55
C THR A 77 4.44 24.34 -11.95
N SER A 78 5.14 25.29 -12.58
CA SER A 78 4.62 26.60 -12.99
C SER A 78 4.99 26.92 -14.44
N ILE A 79 4.03 27.37 -15.24
CA ILE A 79 4.27 27.95 -16.57
C ILE A 79 3.51 29.26 -16.69
N HIS A 80 4.20 30.33 -17.09
CA HIS A 80 3.63 31.67 -17.32
C HIS A 80 3.98 32.19 -18.71
N LEU A 81 2.98 32.38 -19.56
CA LEU A 81 3.09 33.02 -20.87
C LEU A 81 2.32 34.33 -20.88
N GLU A 82 2.96 35.40 -21.35
CA GLU A 82 2.34 36.72 -21.44
C GLU A 82 2.79 37.48 -22.69
N ASN A 83 1.84 38.12 -23.38
CA ASN A 83 2.06 38.87 -24.64
C ASN A 83 2.51 38.01 -25.84
N TRP A 84 2.13 36.73 -25.91
CA TRP A 84 2.42 35.84 -27.04
C TRP A 84 1.31 35.95 -28.11
N THR A 85 1.56 36.73 -29.16
CA THR A 85 0.55 37.08 -30.18
C THR A 85 0.36 36.01 -31.27
N GLY A 86 1.34 35.13 -31.43
CA GLY A 86 1.28 34.02 -32.39
C GLY A 86 0.56 32.77 -31.84
N LEU A 87 0.51 32.59 -30.53
CA LEU A 87 -0.14 31.47 -29.86
C LEU A 87 -1.67 31.62 -29.94
N GLN A 88 -2.30 30.84 -30.84
CA GLN A 88 -3.76 30.88 -31.08
C GLN A 88 -4.49 29.61 -30.62
N THR A 89 -3.79 28.48 -30.54
CA THR A 89 -4.33 27.20 -30.11
C THR A 89 -3.39 26.58 -29.08
N LEU A 90 -3.95 26.07 -27.98
CA LEU A 90 -3.25 25.18 -27.05
C LEU A 90 -3.68 23.74 -27.35
N ARG A 91 -2.70 22.84 -27.52
CA ARG A 91 -2.91 21.43 -27.87
C ARG A 91 -2.70 20.51 -26.68
N ASP A 92 -3.17 19.28 -26.82
CA ASP A 92 -2.85 18.16 -25.91
C ASP A 92 -1.33 17.87 -25.89
N VAL A 93 -0.71 17.75 -27.06
CA VAL A 93 0.75 17.53 -27.21
C VAL A 93 1.62 18.69 -26.71
N ASP A 94 1.04 19.88 -26.46
CA ASP A 94 1.75 21.00 -25.83
C ASP A 94 1.82 20.88 -24.30
N MET A 95 0.97 20.02 -23.71
CA MET A 95 0.76 19.89 -22.25
C MET A 95 1.13 18.51 -21.69
N GLU A 96 1.10 17.46 -22.52
CA GLU A 96 1.29 16.05 -22.15
C GLU A 96 2.57 15.77 -21.34
N LEU A 97 3.68 16.44 -21.65
CA LEU A 97 4.96 16.24 -20.95
C LEU A 97 4.97 16.79 -19.52
N TYR A 98 4.16 17.82 -19.23
CA TYR A 98 4.19 18.59 -17.99
C TYR A 98 3.33 17.96 -16.88
N THR A 99 3.56 16.68 -16.59
CA THR A 99 2.71 15.88 -15.68
C THR A 99 2.65 16.41 -14.24
N GLY A 100 3.70 17.09 -13.77
CA GLY A 100 3.77 17.73 -12.44
C GLY A 100 3.19 19.15 -12.36
N LEU A 101 2.61 19.68 -13.44
CA LEU A 101 2.16 21.07 -13.53
C LEU A 101 1.02 21.38 -12.54
N GLN A 102 1.18 22.47 -11.78
CA GLN A 102 0.21 22.92 -10.76
C GLN A 102 -0.40 24.29 -11.09
N ARG A 103 0.35 25.13 -11.81
CA ARG A 103 0.00 26.51 -12.17
C ARG A 103 0.25 26.76 -13.65
N LEU A 104 -0.79 27.12 -14.39
CA LEU A 104 -0.71 27.57 -15.77
C LEU A 104 -1.25 29.00 -15.89
N THR A 105 -0.46 29.91 -16.44
CA THR A 105 -0.88 31.23 -16.88
C THR A 105 -0.59 31.39 -18.36
N ILE A 106 -1.60 31.75 -19.15
CA ILE A 106 -1.48 32.21 -20.53
C ILE A 106 -2.34 33.46 -20.63
N MET A 107 -1.76 34.65 -20.49
CA MET A 107 -2.53 35.90 -20.36
C MET A 107 -2.12 36.98 -21.36
N ASN A 108 -3.09 37.76 -21.84
CA ASN A 108 -2.87 38.79 -22.86
C ASN A 108 -2.23 38.24 -24.16
N CYS A 109 -2.51 36.99 -24.49
CA CYS A 109 -2.08 36.30 -25.70
C CYS A 109 -3.22 36.28 -26.74
N ASN A 110 -3.00 35.66 -27.90
CA ASN A 110 -4.01 35.56 -28.97
C ASN A 110 -4.79 34.23 -28.93
N LEU A 111 -4.87 33.58 -27.76
CA LEU A 111 -5.45 32.24 -27.60
C LEU A 111 -6.96 32.26 -27.89
N ARG A 112 -7.39 31.37 -28.78
CA ARG A 112 -8.77 31.26 -29.30
C ARG A 112 -9.39 29.89 -29.07
N VAL A 113 -8.55 28.85 -29.06
CA VAL A 113 -8.96 27.46 -28.93
C VAL A 113 -8.04 26.74 -27.95
N ILE A 114 -8.62 25.92 -27.08
CA ILE A 114 -7.92 24.89 -26.31
C ILE A 114 -8.50 23.56 -26.79
N GLN A 115 -7.66 22.61 -27.20
CA GLN A 115 -8.14 21.33 -27.70
C GLN A 115 -8.84 20.50 -26.60
N PRO A 116 -9.84 19.66 -26.93
CA PRO A 116 -10.41 18.71 -25.99
C PRO A 116 -9.31 17.88 -25.33
N ARG A 117 -9.46 17.58 -24.04
CA ARG A 117 -8.49 16.80 -23.23
C ARG A 117 -7.09 17.44 -23.08
N ALA A 118 -6.88 18.71 -23.44
CA ALA A 118 -5.57 19.36 -23.35
C ALA A 118 -4.91 19.31 -21.95
N PHE A 119 -5.67 19.18 -20.87
CA PHE A 119 -5.15 19.07 -19.50
C PHE A 119 -5.22 17.65 -18.90
N ALA A 120 -5.52 16.63 -19.72
CA ALA A 120 -5.79 15.27 -19.23
C ALA A 120 -4.58 14.60 -18.55
N GLN A 121 -3.36 14.98 -18.93
CA GLN A 121 -2.11 14.46 -18.36
C GLN A 121 -1.54 15.37 -17.24
N ASN A 122 -2.28 16.38 -16.79
CA ASN A 122 -1.84 17.35 -15.79
C ASN A 122 -2.71 17.28 -14.51
N PRO A 123 -2.84 16.12 -13.84
CA PRO A 123 -3.81 15.89 -12.76
C PRO A 123 -3.57 16.74 -11.49
N HIS A 124 -2.42 17.41 -11.41
CA HIS A 124 -2.04 18.30 -10.31
C HIS A 124 -2.36 19.79 -10.59
N LEU A 125 -2.90 20.12 -11.76
CA LEU A 125 -3.20 21.48 -12.18
C LEU A 125 -4.37 22.07 -11.39
N ARG A 126 -4.09 23.10 -10.57
CA ARG A 126 -5.04 23.72 -9.63
C ARG A 126 -5.29 25.20 -9.87
N TYR A 127 -4.36 25.89 -10.51
CA TYR A 127 -4.50 27.31 -10.88
C TYR A 127 -4.37 27.43 -12.41
N ILE A 128 -5.39 28.02 -13.03
CA ILE A 128 -5.40 28.32 -14.47
C ILE A 128 -5.77 29.80 -14.66
N ASN A 129 -4.95 30.55 -15.41
CA ASN A 129 -5.22 31.93 -15.78
C ASN A 129 -5.20 32.09 -17.30
N LEU A 130 -6.36 32.39 -17.88
CA LEU A 130 -6.58 32.63 -19.32
C LEU A 130 -7.04 34.09 -19.58
N SER A 131 -6.78 35.00 -18.64
CA SER A 131 -7.24 36.40 -18.71
C SER A 131 -6.77 37.15 -19.96
N LYS A 132 -7.62 38.06 -20.45
CA LYS A 132 -7.37 38.94 -21.61
C LYS A 132 -7.12 38.23 -22.96
N ASN A 133 -7.43 36.94 -23.09
CA ASN A 133 -7.38 36.24 -24.39
C ASN A 133 -8.68 36.40 -25.19
N PRO A 134 -8.63 36.35 -26.55
CA PRO A 134 -9.79 36.37 -27.42
C PRO A 134 -10.51 35.00 -27.51
N LEU A 135 -10.78 34.38 -26.34
CA LEU A 135 -11.59 33.16 -26.23
C LEU A 135 -13.08 33.52 -26.34
N THR A 136 -13.77 32.98 -27.35
CA THR A 136 -15.23 33.18 -27.52
C THR A 136 -16.07 32.14 -26.79
N THR A 137 -15.51 30.96 -26.50
CA THR A 137 -16.15 29.88 -25.74
C THR A 137 -15.11 29.05 -24.99
N LEU A 138 -15.55 28.25 -24.02
CA LEU A 138 -14.70 27.37 -23.21
C LEU A 138 -15.57 26.18 -22.73
N SER A 139 -15.08 24.94 -22.83
CA SER A 139 -15.82 23.76 -22.33
C SER A 139 -15.40 23.41 -20.90
N TRP A 140 -16.35 23.02 -20.06
CA TRP A 140 -16.10 22.52 -18.71
C TRP A 140 -15.33 21.18 -18.72
N GLN A 141 -15.47 20.39 -19.79
CA GLN A 141 -14.82 19.08 -19.98
C GLN A 141 -13.28 19.17 -20.03
N LEU A 142 -12.71 20.37 -20.27
CA LEU A 142 -11.28 20.63 -20.11
C LEU A 142 -10.80 20.45 -18.66
N PHE A 143 -11.71 20.58 -17.69
CA PHE A 143 -11.42 20.64 -16.26
C PHE A 143 -12.05 19.49 -15.47
N GLN A 144 -12.73 18.54 -16.13
CA GLN A 144 -13.53 17.49 -15.49
C GLN A 144 -12.74 16.55 -14.56
N HIS A 145 -11.43 16.41 -14.78
CA HIS A 145 -10.53 15.61 -13.92
C HIS A 145 -9.68 16.48 -12.97
N LEU A 146 -9.92 17.80 -12.91
CA LEU A 146 -9.08 18.76 -12.17
C LEU A 146 -9.80 19.35 -10.94
N GLN A 147 -9.11 19.35 -9.81
CA GLN A 147 -9.56 20.02 -8.58
C GLN A 147 -9.13 21.50 -8.59
N LEU A 148 -9.71 22.29 -9.51
CA LEU A 148 -9.36 23.69 -9.68
C LEU A 148 -9.66 24.53 -8.43
N SER A 149 -8.62 25.19 -7.91
CA SER A 149 -8.72 26.17 -6.83
C SER A 149 -9.03 27.57 -7.37
N GLU A 150 -8.49 27.92 -8.54
CA GLU A 150 -8.73 29.22 -9.18
C GLU A 150 -8.68 29.13 -10.71
N LEU A 151 -9.71 29.65 -11.39
CA LEU A 151 -9.79 29.83 -12.83
C LEU A 151 -10.00 31.31 -13.15
N ARG A 152 -8.97 31.99 -13.68
CA ARG A 152 -9.05 33.42 -14.05
C ARG A 152 -9.41 33.61 -15.52
N LEU A 153 -10.52 34.31 -15.75
CA LEU A 153 -11.10 34.65 -17.05
C LEU A 153 -11.28 36.18 -17.21
N ASP A 154 -10.67 36.98 -16.32
CA ASP A 154 -10.74 38.44 -16.34
C ASP A 154 -10.45 39.04 -17.73
N GLY A 155 -11.33 39.91 -18.21
CA GLY A 155 -11.15 40.58 -19.51
C GLY A 155 -11.40 39.71 -20.75
N VAL A 156 -11.64 38.40 -20.60
CA VAL A 156 -12.24 37.58 -21.66
C VAL A 156 -13.68 38.05 -21.91
N VAL A 157 -14.14 37.98 -23.15
CA VAL A 157 -15.53 38.28 -23.52
C VAL A 157 -16.02 37.18 -24.45
N PHE A 158 -16.84 36.28 -23.89
CA PHE A 158 -17.39 35.13 -24.60
C PHE A 158 -18.55 35.54 -25.52
N ASP A 159 -18.98 34.66 -26.42
CA ASP A 159 -20.28 34.77 -27.09
C ASP A 159 -21.37 34.23 -26.15
N CYS A 160 -22.47 34.97 -25.94
CA CYS A 160 -23.53 34.54 -25.03
C CYS A 160 -24.27 33.32 -25.61
N GLY A 161 -24.18 32.17 -24.95
CA GLY A 161 -24.77 30.93 -25.43
C GLY A 161 -24.68 29.80 -24.41
N CYS A 162 -25.29 28.66 -24.74
CA CYS A 162 -25.40 27.56 -23.79
C CYS A 162 -24.04 26.93 -23.40
N SER A 163 -23.05 26.98 -24.30
CA SER A 163 -21.70 26.43 -24.05
C SER A 163 -20.91 27.10 -22.93
N ILE A 164 -21.34 28.28 -22.47
CA ILE A 164 -20.74 28.99 -21.32
C ILE A 164 -21.68 29.07 -20.10
N ARG A 165 -22.84 28.42 -20.15
CA ARG A 165 -23.80 28.38 -19.03
C ARG A 165 -23.18 27.78 -17.77
N TRP A 166 -22.27 26.81 -17.92
CA TRP A 166 -21.51 26.24 -16.81
C TRP A 166 -20.67 27.30 -16.07
N ILE A 167 -20.07 28.27 -16.77
CA ILE A 167 -19.28 29.35 -16.16
C ILE A 167 -20.18 30.23 -15.28
N GLN A 168 -21.39 30.52 -15.75
CA GLN A 168 -22.40 31.26 -14.98
C GLN A 168 -22.81 30.47 -13.73
N LEU A 169 -23.09 29.17 -13.86
CA LEU A 169 -23.45 28.31 -12.71
C LEU A 169 -22.30 28.16 -11.70
N TRP A 170 -21.05 28.10 -12.15
CA TRP A 170 -19.86 28.11 -11.29
C TRP A 170 -19.70 29.45 -10.57
N GLN A 171 -19.92 30.57 -11.27
CA GLN A 171 -19.91 31.92 -10.71
C GLN A 171 -21.03 32.14 -9.67
N GLU A 172 -22.20 31.52 -9.87
CA GLU A 172 -23.32 31.52 -8.92
C GLU A 172 -23.06 30.62 -7.69
N LYS A 173 -22.40 29.47 -7.87
CA LYS A 173 -22.05 28.53 -6.77
C LYS A 173 -20.83 28.94 -5.95
N GLY A 174 -19.90 29.71 -6.52
CA GLY A 174 -18.64 30.09 -5.89
C GLY A 174 -17.38 29.39 -6.44
N GLU A 175 -17.56 28.41 -7.34
CA GLU A 175 -16.51 27.49 -7.81
C GLU A 175 -15.30 28.19 -8.45
N ALA A 176 -14.11 27.60 -8.26
CA ALA A 176 -12.83 28.04 -8.83
C ALA A 176 -12.56 29.56 -8.74
N GLY A 177 -13.08 30.24 -7.71
CA GLY A 177 -12.91 31.68 -7.51
C GLY A 177 -13.64 32.58 -8.52
N LEU A 178 -14.47 32.03 -9.42
CA LEU A 178 -15.14 32.80 -10.48
C LEU A 178 -16.11 33.86 -9.95
N HIS A 179 -16.69 33.63 -8.77
CA HIS A 179 -17.56 34.59 -8.06
C HIS A 179 -16.87 35.94 -7.74
N THR A 180 -15.54 35.98 -7.71
CA THR A 180 -14.76 37.21 -7.46
C THR A 180 -14.58 38.09 -8.71
N GLN A 181 -14.87 37.56 -9.90
CA GLN A 181 -14.52 38.18 -11.19
C GLN A 181 -15.74 38.84 -11.85
N GLN A 182 -15.52 39.86 -12.68
CA GLN A 182 -16.57 40.51 -13.47
C GLN A 182 -16.53 40.00 -14.90
N LEU A 183 -17.27 38.91 -15.15
CA LEU A 183 -17.33 38.20 -16.42
C LEU A 183 -18.45 38.75 -17.33
N TYR A 184 -18.21 38.67 -18.64
CA TYR A 184 -19.09 39.25 -19.66
C TYR A 184 -19.22 38.34 -20.89
N CYS A 185 -20.34 38.48 -21.61
CA CYS A 185 -20.50 37.89 -22.94
C CYS A 185 -21.18 38.87 -23.92
N MET A 186 -21.04 38.60 -25.21
CA MET A 186 -21.69 39.33 -26.32
C MET A 186 -23.02 38.66 -26.69
N ASN A 187 -24.13 39.39 -26.52
CA ASN A 187 -25.43 39.00 -27.04
C ASN A 187 -25.71 39.84 -28.30
N GLY A 188 -25.33 39.30 -29.47
CA GLY A 188 -25.26 40.07 -30.71
C GLY A 188 -24.28 41.24 -30.56
N ALA A 189 -24.76 42.47 -30.73
CA ALA A 189 -23.97 43.68 -30.56
C ALA A 189 -23.81 44.13 -29.07
N SER A 190 -24.55 43.53 -28.14
CA SER A 190 -24.63 44.01 -26.75
C SER A 190 -23.73 43.23 -25.79
N LYS A 191 -22.74 43.89 -25.19
CA LYS A 191 -21.93 43.32 -24.10
C LYS A 191 -22.74 43.32 -22.79
N ILE A 192 -23.07 42.15 -22.25
CA ILE A 192 -23.78 41.97 -20.98
C ILE A 192 -22.89 41.29 -19.93
N ARG A 193 -23.23 41.44 -18.64
CA ARG A 193 -22.61 40.66 -17.55
C ARG A 193 -23.07 39.20 -17.62
N LEU A 194 -22.21 38.26 -17.27
CA LEU A 194 -22.51 36.83 -17.38
C LEU A 194 -23.69 36.39 -16.51
N ASN A 195 -23.83 36.92 -15.28
CA ASN A 195 -25.00 36.68 -14.41
C ASN A 195 -26.34 37.14 -15.01
N ASN A 196 -26.32 38.04 -15.99
CA ASN A 196 -27.51 38.52 -16.69
C ASN A 196 -27.80 37.70 -17.97
N MET A 197 -27.01 36.68 -18.27
CA MET A 197 -27.26 35.78 -19.38
C MET A 197 -28.46 34.88 -19.07
N HIS A 198 -29.39 34.80 -20.01
CA HIS A 198 -30.55 33.93 -19.94
C HIS A 198 -30.71 33.24 -21.30
N ILE A 199 -30.65 31.91 -21.30
CA ILE A 199 -30.75 31.06 -22.50
C ILE A 199 -31.87 30.05 -22.24
N ASN A 200 -32.87 30.01 -23.13
CA ASN A 200 -33.97 29.06 -23.03
C ASN A 200 -33.47 27.64 -23.31
N SER A 201 -34.05 26.62 -22.65
CA SER A 201 -33.71 25.21 -22.86
C SER A 201 -32.22 24.91 -22.73
N CYS A 202 -31.61 25.43 -21.66
CA CYS A 202 -30.18 25.35 -21.39
C CYS A 202 -29.91 25.10 -19.90
N ASP A 203 -30.17 23.86 -19.49
CA ASP A 203 -30.08 23.40 -18.10
C ASP A 203 -29.06 22.26 -17.95
N LEU A 204 -28.70 21.97 -16.70
CA LEU A 204 -27.98 20.73 -16.38
C LEU A 204 -28.83 19.50 -16.75
N PRO A 205 -28.20 18.35 -17.08
CA PRO A 205 -28.96 17.14 -17.38
C PRO A 205 -29.74 16.64 -16.16
N GLU A 206 -30.87 15.98 -16.40
CA GLU A 206 -31.66 15.30 -15.38
C GLU A 206 -31.61 13.79 -15.63
N ILE A 207 -31.14 13.04 -14.64
CA ILE A 207 -30.80 11.62 -14.72
C ILE A 207 -31.74 10.79 -13.84
N SER A 208 -32.17 9.64 -14.34
CA SER A 208 -33.02 8.70 -13.61
C SER A 208 -32.61 7.25 -13.90
N VAL A 209 -32.68 6.38 -12.89
CA VAL A 209 -32.34 4.95 -12.98
C VAL A 209 -33.56 4.10 -12.63
N SER A 210 -33.69 2.91 -13.22
CA SER A 210 -34.87 2.05 -12.98
C SER A 210 -34.94 1.44 -11.58
N HIS A 211 -33.82 1.33 -10.87
CA HIS A 211 -33.73 0.74 -9.53
C HIS A 211 -32.70 1.51 -8.69
N SER A 212 -32.87 1.56 -7.37
CA SER A 212 -31.84 2.07 -6.44
C SER A 212 -30.85 0.99 -6.00
N SER A 213 -31.32 -0.26 -5.91
CA SER A 213 -30.52 -1.45 -5.65
C SER A 213 -31.12 -2.66 -6.35
N VAL A 214 -30.27 -3.60 -6.71
CA VAL A 214 -30.63 -4.83 -7.43
C VAL A 214 -29.95 -6.01 -6.76
N LEU A 215 -30.67 -7.12 -6.60
CA LEU A 215 -30.25 -8.31 -5.89
C LEU A 215 -30.38 -9.50 -6.83
N VAL A 216 -29.26 -10.19 -7.09
CA VAL A 216 -29.15 -11.22 -8.15
C VAL A 216 -28.30 -12.39 -7.65
N THR A 217 -28.52 -13.60 -8.15
CA THR A 217 -27.65 -14.76 -7.84
C THR A 217 -26.45 -14.79 -8.78
N GLU A 218 -25.30 -15.27 -8.30
CA GLU A 218 -24.14 -15.58 -9.12
C GLU A 218 -24.52 -16.47 -10.32
N GLY A 219 -23.99 -16.12 -11.50
CA GLY A 219 -24.27 -16.83 -12.76
C GLY A 219 -25.61 -16.47 -13.44
N GLU A 220 -26.50 -15.72 -12.79
CA GLU A 220 -27.68 -15.15 -13.46
C GLU A 220 -27.32 -13.91 -14.30
N ASN A 221 -28.29 -13.39 -15.05
CA ASN A 221 -28.18 -12.19 -15.86
C ASN A 221 -29.13 -11.11 -15.33
N VAL A 222 -28.78 -9.83 -15.47
CA VAL A 222 -29.68 -8.73 -15.10
C VAL A 222 -29.57 -7.56 -16.06
N THR A 223 -30.69 -6.87 -16.33
CA THR A 223 -30.72 -5.64 -17.10
C THR A 223 -31.19 -4.50 -16.21
N VAL A 224 -30.40 -3.43 -16.16
CA VAL A 224 -30.76 -2.14 -15.56
C VAL A 224 -30.79 -1.06 -16.63
N SER A 225 -31.41 0.08 -16.34
CA SER A 225 -31.57 1.17 -17.29
C SER A 225 -31.38 2.54 -16.64
N CYS A 226 -30.79 3.44 -17.41
CA CYS A 226 -30.53 4.82 -17.04
C CYS A 226 -31.04 5.74 -18.15
N ASN A 227 -31.77 6.79 -17.78
CA ASN A 227 -32.36 7.76 -18.69
C ASN A 227 -31.86 9.16 -18.34
N GLY A 228 -31.12 9.77 -19.27
CA GLY A 228 -30.79 11.19 -19.27
C GLY A 228 -31.83 12.00 -20.05
N SER A 229 -32.15 13.19 -19.54
CA SER A 229 -33.17 14.10 -20.08
C SER A 229 -32.77 15.56 -19.83
N ARG A 230 -33.66 16.50 -20.19
CA ARG A 230 -33.44 17.96 -20.36
C ARG A 230 -32.77 18.33 -21.68
N LEU A 231 -32.76 19.63 -21.96
CA LEU A 231 -32.12 20.24 -23.13
C LEU A 231 -30.93 21.11 -22.68
N PRO A 232 -29.78 21.05 -23.39
CA PRO A 232 -29.47 20.15 -24.51
C PRO A 232 -29.47 18.67 -24.09
N LEU A 233 -29.98 17.80 -24.96
CA LEU A 233 -30.12 16.37 -24.70
C LEU A 233 -28.75 15.76 -24.35
N PRO A 234 -28.60 15.07 -23.20
CA PRO A 234 -27.31 14.60 -22.76
C PRO A 234 -26.81 13.36 -23.51
N GLU A 235 -25.50 13.24 -23.62
CA GLU A 235 -24.83 11.96 -23.78
C GLU A 235 -24.92 11.20 -22.44
N VAL A 236 -25.19 9.90 -22.49
CA VAL A 236 -25.43 9.05 -21.31
C VAL A 236 -24.50 7.86 -21.45
N ASP A 237 -23.90 7.41 -20.34
CA ASP A 237 -23.02 6.23 -20.32
C ASP A 237 -23.01 5.56 -18.94
N TRP A 238 -22.56 4.30 -18.87
CA TRP A 238 -22.40 3.54 -17.64
C TRP A 238 -20.92 3.31 -17.33
N THR A 239 -20.41 3.93 -16.27
CA THR A 239 -19.02 3.76 -15.83
C THR A 239 -18.85 2.41 -15.12
N VAL A 240 -18.50 1.38 -15.90
CA VAL A 240 -18.34 -0.02 -15.46
C VAL A 240 -16.93 -0.59 -15.71
N GLY A 241 -15.91 0.27 -15.75
CA GLY A 241 -14.53 -0.12 -16.08
C GLY A 241 -13.91 -1.16 -15.13
N ASP A 242 -14.30 -1.13 -13.85
CA ASP A 242 -13.79 -2.03 -12.80
C ASP A 242 -14.68 -3.28 -12.57
N LEU A 243 -15.65 -3.54 -13.46
CA LEU A 243 -16.63 -4.62 -13.33
C LEU A 243 -16.12 -5.94 -13.93
N HIS A 244 -16.18 -7.04 -13.19
CA HIS A 244 -15.73 -8.37 -13.62
C HIS A 244 -16.74 -9.06 -14.55
N SER A 245 -18.03 -8.77 -14.38
CA SER A 245 -19.12 -9.38 -15.15
C SER A 245 -19.15 -8.90 -16.59
N ILE A 246 -19.37 -9.85 -17.52
CA ILE A 246 -19.56 -9.56 -18.94
C ILE A 246 -20.77 -8.64 -19.10
N ASN A 247 -20.58 -7.50 -19.76
CA ASN A 247 -21.61 -6.48 -19.87
C ASN A 247 -21.82 -6.00 -21.31
N THR A 248 -23.05 -5.57 -21.62
CA THR A 248 -23.42 -4.96 -22.91
C THR A 248 -24.28 -3.73 -22.70
N HIS A 249 -24.04 -2.71 -23.50
CA HIS A 249 -24.71 -1.41 -23.44
C HIS A 249 -25.60 -1.24 -24.67
N LEU A 250 -26.88 -0.96 -24.47
CA LEU A 250 -27.86 -0.72 -25.54
C LEU A 250 -28.44 0.69 -25.39
N SER A 251 -27.92 1.63 -26.17
CA SER A 251 -28.45 3.00 -26.28
C SER A 251 -29.73 3.02 -27.11
N ASN A 252 -30.71 3.77 -26.61
CA ASN A 252 -31.99 4.09 -27.24
C ASN A 252 -32.22 5.60 -27.10
N VAL A 253 -32.11 6.35 -28.21
CA VAL A 253 -32.25 7.81 -28.21
C VAL A 253 -33.66 8.20 -28.67
N TYR A 254 -34.52 8.56 -27.72
CA TYR A 254 -35.88 9.02 -27.95
C TYR A 254 -35.89 10.54 -28.14
N TRP A 255 -35.45 10.98 -29.32
CA TRP A 255 -35.42 12.39 -29.70
C TRP A 255 -36.84 13.02 -29.64
N PRO A 256 -36.98 14.25 -29.11
CA PRO A 256 -35.92 15.15 -28.64
C PRO A 256 -35.62 15.07 -27.13
N ASP A 257 -36.34 14.25 -26.36
CA ASP A 257 -36.50 14.46 -24.91
C ASP A 257 -35.67 13.54 -24.00
N ILE A 258 -35.36 12.30 -24.42
CA ILE A 258 -34.74 11.28 -23.57
C ILE A 258 -33.65 10.49 -24.31
N HIS A 259 -32.48 10.35 -23.70
CA HIS A 259 -31.46 9.37 -24.07
C HIS A 259 -31.43 8.28 -22.99
N SER A 260 -31.68 7.03 -23.37
CA SER A 260 -31.72 5.88 -22.46
C SER A 260 -30.62 4.88 -22.80
N ILE A 261 -29.88 4.38 -21.81
CA ILE A 261 -28.97 3.23 -21.99
C ILE A 261 -29.35 2.11 -21.03
N ASN A 262 -29.66 0.95 -21.62
CA ASN A 262 -29.83 -0.31 -20.91
C ASN A 262 -28.47 -1.01 -20.77
N LEU A 263 -28.06 -1.28 -19.54
CA LEU A 263 -26.88 -2.08 -19.20
C LEU A 263 -27.37 -3.49 -18.84
N THR A 264 -26.95 -4.50 -19.61
CA THR A 264 -27.19 -5.90 -19.28
C THR A 264 -25.88 -6.55 -18.83
N LEU A 265 -25.90 -7.17 -17.66
CA LEU A 265 -24.84 -8.00 -17.12
C LEU A 265 -25.17 -9.47 -17.35
N PHE A 266 -24.18 -10.27 -17.73
CA PHE A 266 -24.30 -11.69 -18.03
C PHE A 266 -23.39 -12.54 -17.15
N ASN A 267 -23.90 -13.67 -16.66
CA ASN A 267 -23.17 -14.63 -15.82
C ASN A 267 -22.45 -13.92 -14.66
N ILE A 268 -23.23 -13.23 -13.83
CA ILE A 268 -22.71 -12.24 -12.87
C ILE A 268 -21.74 -12.87 -11.87
N SER A 269 -20.58 -12.24 -11.69
CA SER A 269 -19.55 -12.67 -10.75
C SER A 269 -19.87 -12.27 -9.30
N ARG A 270 -19.53 -13.14 -8.34
CA ARG A 270 -19.48 -12.82 -6.91
C ARG A 270 -18.53 -11.66 -6.57
N ASP A 271 -17.57 -11.35 -7.44
CA ASP A 271 -16.57 -10.29 -7.24
C ASP A 271 -17.14 -8.89 -7.50
N ASP A 272 -18.31 -8.78 -8.13
CA ASP A 272 -19.06 -7.53 -8.26
C ASP A 272 -20.10 -7.35 -7.14
N ASN A 273 -19.99 -8.11 -6.05
CA ASN A 273 -20.88 -7.96 -4.90
C ASN A 273 -20.62 -6.64 -4.16
N ASN A 274 -21.68 -5.88 -3.92
CA ASN A 274 -21.68 -4.49 -3.45
C ASN A 274 -21.12 -3.47 -4.45
N PHE A 275 -20.95 -3.82 -5.74
CA PHE A 275 -20.48 -2.89 -6.76
C PHE A 275 -21.52 -1.77 -7.00
N GLN A 276 -21.03 -0.53 -7.14
CA GLN A 276 -21.88 0.65 -7.37
C GLN A 276 -21.95 0.97 -8.87
N LEU A 277 -22.89 0.33 -9.58
CA LEU A 277 -23.14 0.56 -11.00
C LEU A 277 -23.55 2.02 -11.20
N THR A 278 -22.63 2.85 -11.73
CA THR A 278 -22.83 4.29 -11.85
C THR A 278 -23.10 4.67 -13.29
N CYS A 279 -24.19 5.40 -13.51
CA CYS A 279 -24.52 6.04 -14.78
C CYS A 279 -24.15 7.52 -14.71
N ILE A 280 -23.61 8.05 -15.80
CA ILE A 280 -23.35 9.47 -16.02
C ILE A 280 -24.25 10.00 -17.13
N ALA A 281 -24.62 11.28 -17.02
CA ALA A 281 -25.24 12.04 -18.10
C ALA A 281 -24.52 13.39 -18.24
N GLU A 282 -24.04 13.69 -19.44
CA GLU A 282 -23.24 14.87 -19.78
C GLU A 282 -23.94 15.73 -20.84
N ASN A 283 -23.93 17.06 -20.65
CA ASN A 283 -24.17 18.00 -21.73
C ASN A 283 -23.21 19.20 -21.61
N LEU A 284 -23.30 20.14 -22.56
CA LEU A 284 -22.46 21.35 -22.57
C LEU A 284 -22.68 22.33 -21.38
N VAL A 285 -23.64 22.06 -20.48
CA VAL A 285 -23.87 22.79 -19.23
C VAL A 285 -23.22 22.08 -18.02
N GLY A 286 -23.03 20.76 -18.07
CA GLY A 286 -22.34 19.99 -17.04
C GLY A 286 -22.63 18.49 -17.06
N MET A 287 -22.10 17.79 -16.06
CA MET A 287 -22.36 16.38 -15.77
C MET A 287 -23.31 16.23 -14.57
N THR A 288 -24.10 15.16 -14.58
CA THR A 288 -24.78 14.60 -13.41
C THR A 288 -24.58 13.07 -13.39
N ASN A 289 -24.72 12.44 -12.22
CA ASN A 289 -24.58 10.99 -12.08
C ASN A 289 -25.63 10.39 -11.16
N SER A 290 -25.86 9.08 -11.30
CA SER A 290 -26.78 8.30 -10.47
C SER A 290 -26.34 6.85 -10.44
N SER A 291 -26.56 6.16 -9.32
CA SER A 291 -25.98 4.83 -9.09
C SER A 291 -26.98 3.80 -8.59
N ILE A 292 -26.79 2.56 -9.03
CA ILE A 292 -27.53 1.37 -8.56
C ILE A 292 -26.58 0.48 -7.75
N GLN A 293 -26.98 0.10 -6.54
CA GLN A 293 -26.22 -0.85 -5.73
C GLN A 293 -26.46 -2.29 -6.24
N LEU A 294 -25.42 -2.94 -6.78
CA LEU A 294 -25.46 -4.35 -7.17
C LEU A 294 -25.10 -5.24 -5.97
N ASN A 295 -26.00 -6.15 -5.60
CA ASN A 295 -25.79 -7.12 -4.54
C ASN A 295 -25.86 -8.53 -5.15
N VAL A 296 -24.78 -9.30 -5.06
CA VAL A 296 -24.65 -10.63 -5.68
C VAL A 296 -24.69 -11.70 -4.60
N GLN A 297 -25.67 -12.59 -4.66
CA GLN A 297 -25.80 -13.72 -3.75
C GLN A 297 -25.05 -14.94 -4.28
N PHE A 298 -24.29 -15.62 -3.42
CA PHE A 298 -23.50 -16.79 -3.79
C PHE A 298 -23.30 -17.75 -2.59
N PRO A 299 -23.09 -19.07 -2.84
CA PRO A 299 -22.87 -20.05 -1.79
C PRO A 299 -21.51 -19.84 -1.08
N PRO A 300 -21.41 -20.14 0.22
CA PRO A 300 -20.23 -19.86 1.03
C PRO A 300 -19.01 -20.69 0.64
N VAL A 301 -17.82 -20.10 0.80
CA VAL A 301 -16.52 -20.74 0.51
C VAL A 301 -15.55 -20.47 1.66
N ILE A 302 -14.98 -21.54 2.24
CA ILE A 302 -13.97 -21.45 3.28
C ILE A 302 -12.59 -21.31 2.62
N LEU A 303 -12.19 -20.06 2.39
CA LEU A 303 -10.91 -19.70 1.77
C LEU A 303 -9.74 -20.18 2.65
N ARG A 304 -9.72 -19.78 3.92
CA ARG A 304 -8.66 -20.12 4.88
C ARG A 304 -9.21 -20.89 6.07
N LEU A 305 -8.44 -21.88 6.51
CA LEU A 305 -8.60 -22.60 7.77
C LEU A 305 -7.20 -23.09 8.16
N ALA A 306 -6.61 -22.54 9.21
CA ALA A 306 -5.23 -22.78 9.62
C ALA A 306 -5.12 -23.77 10.79
N GLU A 307 -3.92 -24.33 10.99
CA GLU A 307 -3.60 -25.10 12.21
C GLU A 307 -3.54 -24.15 13.43
N PRO A 308 -3.65 -24.68 14.69
CA PRO A 308 -3.76 -23.81 15.86
C PRO A 308 -2.47 -23.02 16.14
N GLU A 309 -2.55 -21.70 16.09
CA GLU A 309 -1.45 -20.81 16.47
C GLU A 309 -1.63 -20.29 17.91
N LYS A 310 -0.61 -20.44 18.75
CA LYS A 310 -0.63 -19.93 20.12
C LYS A 310 -0.34 -18.42 20.15
N ARG A 311 -1.39 -17.61 20.35
CA ARG A 311 -1.31 -16.15 20.51
C ARG A 311 -1.46 -15.80 22.00
N HIS A 312 -2.47 -15.00 22.39
CA HIS A 312 -2.84 -14.83 23.81
C HIS A 312 -3.56 -16.08 24.31
N ASP A 313 -4.72 -16.36 23.71
CA ASP A 313 -5.31 -17.69 23.60
C ASP A 313 -4.84 -18.36 22.30
N THR A 314 -5.05 -19.67 22.14
CA THR A 314 -4.70 -20.37 20.89
C THR A 314 -5.82 -20.18 19.87
N CYS A 315 -5.48 -19.78 18.64
CA CYS A 315 -6.42 -19.52 17.54
C CYS A 315 -6.32 -20.57 16.44
N ILE A 316 -7.45 -21.18 16.07
CA ILE A 316 -7.64 -21.79 14.74
C ILE A 316 -8.21 -20.71 13.82
N GLU A 317 -7.36 -20.11 12.99
CA GLU A 317 -7.70 -18.96 12.14
C GLU A 317 -8.51 -19.39 10.91
N PHE A 318 -9.56 -18.64 10.57
CA PHE A 318 -10.41 -18.92 9.42
C PHE A 318 -10.80 -17.66 8.63
N THR A 319 -11.03 -17.85 7.33
CA THR A 319 -11.62 -16.86 6.42
C THR A 319 -12.71 -17.55 5.60
N VAL A 320 -13.95 -17.10 5.72
CA VAL A 320 -15.11 -17.59 4.94
C VAL A 320 -15.72 -16.43 4.17
N ARG A 321 -15.86 -16.57 2.85
CA ARG A 321 -16.55 -15.58 2.00
C ARG A 321 -17.92 -16.12 1.60
N GLY A 322 -18.96 -15.31 1.66
CA GLY A 322 -20.33 -15.75 1.38
C GLY A 322 -21.38 -14.66 1.59
N TYR A 323 -22.25 -14.44 0.60
CA TYR A 323 -23.35 -13.48 0.70
C TYR A 323 -24.69 -14.11 0.29
N PRO A 324 -25.77 -14.01 1.10
CA PRO A 324 -25.80 -13.50 2.48
C PRO A 324 -24.88 -14.29 3.42
N TYR A 325 -24.42 -13.63 4.49
CA TYR A 325 -23.41 -14.16 5.41
C TYR A 325 -23.77 -15.55 5.95
N PRO A 326 -22.85 -16.53 5.88
CA PRO A 326 -23.14 -17.88 6.33
C PRO A 326 -23.21 -17.99 7.86
N LYS A 327 -24.12 -18.83 8.34
CA LYS A 327 -24.06 -19.36 9.70
C LYS A 327 -22.87 -20.33 9.79
N LEU A 328 -21.98 -20.05 10.73
CA LEU A 328 -20.84 -20.90 11.05
C LEU A 328 -21.21 -21.88 12.17
N ARG A 329 -20.74 -23.13 12.08
CA ARG A 329 -20.86 -24.17 13.10
C ARG A 329 -19.55 -24.96 13.14
N TRP A 330 -19.09 -25.30 14.34
CA TRP A 330 -17.85 -26.06 14.53
C TRP A 330 -18.13 -27.46 15.03
N PHE A 331 -17.36 -28.43 14.55
CA PHE A 331 -17.44 -29.82 14.97
C PHE A 331 -16.06 -30.34 15.38
N HIS A 332 -16.01 -31.07 16.49
CA HIS A 332 -14.83 -31.81 16.95
C HIS A 332 -15.27 -33.22 17.33
N LYS A 333 -14.53 -34.24 16.87
CA LYS A 333 -14.85 -35.67 17.09
C LYS A 333 -16.32 -35.99 16.72
N GLN A 334 -16.79 -35.43 15.60
CA GLN A 334 -18.16 -35.52 15.04
C GLN A 334 -19.27 -34.90 15.92
N THR A 335 -18.94 -34.22 17.00
CA THR A 335 -19.89 -33.49 17.87
C THR A 335 -19.80 -31.98 17.65
N GLU A 336 -20.96 -31.31 17.64
CA GLU A 336 -21.02 -29.84 17.52
C GLU A 336 -20.48 -29.17 18.79
N ILE A 337 -19.51 -28.27 18.60
CA ILE A 337 -18.90 -27.51 19.70
C ILE A 337 -19.91 -26.47 20.19
N LYS A 338 -20.21 -26.51 21.49
CA LYS A 338 -20.99 -25.48 22.16
C LYS A 338 -20.04 -24.48 22.82
N GLU A 339 -20.21 -23.21 22.49
CA GLU A 339 -19.35 -22.14 22.95
C GLU A 339 -19.43 -21.95 24.47
N ASN A 340 -18.29 -21.64 25.09
CA ASN A 340 -18.10 -21.57 26.54
C ASN A 340 -16.80 -20.81 26.87
N ASP A 341 -16.55 -20.55 28.16
CA ASP A 341 -15.39 -19.80 28.67
C ASP A 341 -13.99 -20.33 28.29
N PHE A 342 -13.90 -21.53 27.70
CA PHE A 342 -12.67 -22.16 27.23
C PHE A 342 -12.58 -22.30 25.71
N ILE A 343 -13.71 -22.33 24.99
CA ILE A 343 -13.75 -22.47 23.52
C ILE A 343 -14.91 -21.63 22.97
N TRP A 344 -14.61 -20.62 22.13
CA TRP A 344 -15.60 -19.76 21.48
C TRP A 344 -15.12 -19.30 20.10
N THR A 345 -16.05 -18.96 19.21
CA THR A 345 -15.72 -18.31 17.94
C THR A 345 -15.69 -16.80 18.14
N ASP A 346 -14.56 -16.17 17.81
CA ASP A 346 -14.46 -14.72 17.66
C ASP A 346 -14.31 -14.39 16.16
N LYS A 347 -15.00 -13.35 15.69
CA LYS A 347 -15.03 -13.00 14.26
C LYS A 347 -15.45 -11.57 13.98
N ASP A 348 -14.83 -11.00 12.95
CA ASP A 348 -15.24 -9.75 12.31
C ASP A 348 -15.95 -10.01 10.97
N THR A 349 -16.61 -8.98 10.45
CA THR A 349 -17.28 -9.00 9.14
C THR A 349 -16.76 -7.84 8.30
N TYR A 350 -16.16 -8.15 7.15
CA TYR A 350 -15.57 -7.17 6.25
C TYR A 350 -16.04 -7.44 4.82
N GLN A 351 -16.77 -6.50 4.22
CA GLN A 351 -17.46 -6.69 2.93
C GLN A 351 -18.26 -8.00 2.94
N ASP A 352 -17.98 -8.97 2.06
CA ASP A 352 -18.60 -10.29 2.00
C ASP A 352 -17.79 -11.42 2.66
N TYR A 353 -16.79 -11.04 3.48
CA TYR A 353 -15.90 -11.93 4.24
C TYR A 353 -16.28 -11.97 5.73
N LEU A 354 -16.16 -13.16 6.33
CA LEU A 354 -16.11 -13.41 7.75
C LEU A 354 -14.72 -13.93 8.10
N GLU A 355 -13.96 -13.17 8.88
CA GLU A 355 -12.60 -13.52 9.31
C GLU A 355 -12.56 -13.66 10.83
N GLY A 356 -11.79 -14.61 11.36
CA GLY A 356 -11.78 -14.84 12.79
C GLY A 356 -10.98 -16.04 13.27
N CYS A 357 -11.21 -16.39 14.52
CA CYS A 357 -10.57 -17.49 15.25
C CYS A 357 -11.62 -18.34 15.96
N LEU A 358 -11.50 -19.67 15.88
CA LEU A 358 -11.96 -20.50 17.00
C LEU A 358 -10.86 -20.43 18.07
N LEU A 359 -11.16 -19.78 19.19
CA LEU A 359 -10.23 -19.52 20.27
C LEU A 359 -10.29 -20.60 21.34
N PHE A 360 -9.13 -20.92 21.92
CA PHE A 360 -8.95 -21.95 22.95
C PHE A 360 -8.12 -21.42 24.11
N LYS A 361 -8.70 -21.44 25.31
CA LYS A 361 -8.06 -20.98 26.54
C LYS A 361 -7.36 -22.12 27.26
N ASN A 362 -6.02 -22.10 27.23
CA ASN A 362 -5.15 -23.15 27.78
C ASN A 362 -5.53 -24.59 27.33
N PRO A 363 -5.59 -24.87 26.02
CA PRO A 363 -5.90 -26.21 25.52
C PRO A 363 -4.84 -27.25 25.92
N THR A 364 -5.28 -28.51 26.00
CA THR A 364 -4.49 -29.67 26.43
C THR A 364 -4.41 -30.73 25.32
N HIS A 365 -3.62 -31.79 25.51
CA HIS A 365 -3.57 -32.91 24.57
C HIS A 365 -4.95 -33.57 24.33
N LEU A 366 -5.88 -33.49 25.30
CA LEU A 366 -7.26 -33.97 25.16
C LEU A 366 -8.06 -33.21 24.08
N ASN A 367 -7.66 -31.97 23.80
CA ASN A 367 -8.20 -31.14 22.73
C ASN A 367 -7.65 -31.53 21.35
N ASN A 368 -6.60 -32.36 21.26
CA ASN A 368 -6.06 -32.78 19.96
C ASN A 368 -7.11 -33.56 19.16
N GLY A 369 -7.18 -33.29 17.85
CA GLY A 369 -8.11 -33.96 16.93
C GLY A 369 -8.49 -33.12 15.71
N ASN A 370 -9.35 -33.67 14.86
CA ASN A 370 -9.87 -32.96 13.69
C ASN A 370 -10.97 -31.97 14.09
N TYR A 371 -10.80 -30.72 13.68
CA TYR A 371 -11.77 -29.63 13.81
C TYR A 371 -12.35 -29.30 12.43
N THR A 372 -13.66 -29.41 12.29
CA THR A 372 -14.39 -29.12 11.04
C THR A 372 -15.22 -27.85 11.21
N LEU A 373 -14.99 -26.88 10.34
CA LEU A 373 -15.84 -25.71 10.17
C LEU A 373 -16.89 -26.02 9.11
N GLU A 374 -18.16 -25.83 9.45
CA GLU A 374 -19.31 -25.80 8.54
C GLU A 374 -19.77 -24.36 8.37
N ALA A 375 -19.93 -23.92 7.12
CA ALA A 375 -20.49 -22.62 6.77
C ALA A 375 -21.69 -22.80 5.84
N SER A 376 -22.85 -22.23 6.22
CA SER A 376 -24.13 -22.47 5.56
C SER A 376 -24.92 -21.18 5.31
N ASN A 377 -25.41 -20.98 4.09
CA ASN A 377 -26.46 -20.00 3.77
C ASN A 377 -27.57 -20.67 2.94
N HIS A 378 -28.55 -19.90 2.46
CA HIS A 378 -29.70 -20.46 1.73
C HIS A 378 -29.37 -20.93 0.29
N LEU A 379 -28.16 -20.67 -0.22
CA LEU A 379 -27.68 -21.13 -1.53
C LEU A 379 -26.77 -22.36 -1.44
N GLY A 380 -26.17 -22.64 -0.28
CA GLY A 380 -25.29 -23.79 -0.13
C GLY A 380 -24.69 -23.95 1.25
N THR A 381 -24.02 -25.08 1.46
CA THR A 381 -23.26 -25.40 2.67
C THR A 381 -21.92 -25.99 2.27
N VAL A 382 -20.84 -25.54 2.92
CA VAL A 382 -19.48 -26.00 2.71
C VAL A 382 -18.86 -26.42 4.04
N THR A 383 -18.00 -27.44 4.02
CA THR A 383 -17.22 -27.87 5.19
C THR A 383 -15.74 -27.93 4.86
N LYS A 384 -14.90 -27.63 5.85
CA LYS A 384 -13.43 -27.75 5.76
C LYS A 384 -12.89 -28.20 7.11
N THR A 385 -11.88 -29.07 7.09
CA THR A 385 -11.33 -29.71 8.29
C THR A 385 -9.84 -29.41 8.41
N VAL A 386 -9.38 -29.16 9.64
CA VAL A 386 -7.96 -29.03 9.99
C VAL A 386 -7.63 -29.88 11.22
N TYR A 387 -6.39 -30.33 11.35
CA TYR A 387 -5.93 -31.03 12.54
C TYR A 387 -5.52 -30.01 13.61
N GLY A 388 -6.21 -30.05 14.75
CA GLY A 388 -5.84 -29.28 15.93
C GLY A 388 -4.79 -30.04 16.74
N HIS A 389 -3.56 -29.54 16.77
CA HIS A 389 -2.51 -29.99 17.67
C HIS A 389 -2.17 -28.89 18.69
N PHE A 390 -2.28 -29.19 19.98
CA PHE A 390 -2.13 -28.20 21.06
C PHE A 390 -0.96 -28.51 21.99
N LEU A 391 -0.87 -29.77 22.45
CA LEU A 391 0.20 -30.31 23.30
C LEU A 391 0.38 -31.79 23.00
N ASN A 392 1.60 -32.30 23.12
CA ASN A 392 1.88 -33.73 23.06
C ASN A 392 1.19 -34.46 24.23
N ASP A 393 0.82 -35.72 24.05
CA ASP A 393 0.51 -36.60 25.19
C ASP A 393 1.78 -36.80 26.05
N GLU A 394 1.68 -36.70 27.38
CA GLU A 394 2.83 -36.84 28.30
C GLU A 394 3.26 -38.31 28.52
N ALA A 395 3.48 -39.03 27.42
CA ALA A 395 3.71 -40.48 27.39
C ALA A 395 5.19 -40.91 27.54
N GLU A 396 6.11 -40.01 27.88
CA GLU A 396 7.56 -40.31 28.07
C GLU A 396 7.93 -40.83 29.47
N ILE A 397 6.95 -41.28 30.26
CA ILE A 397 7.15 -41.88 31.59
C ILE A 397 7.95 -43.22 31.52
N GLY A 398 8.08 -43.82 30.32
CA GLY A 398 8.86 -45.04 30.08
C GLY A 398 10.38 -44.93 30.31
N GLU A 399 11.00 -43.78 29.98
CA GLU A 399 12.45 -43.62 30.18
C GLU A 399 12.80 -43.37 31.65
N TRP A 400 12.05 -42.52 32.34
CA TRP A 400 12.31 -42.25 33.76
C TRP A 400 12.09 -43.47 34.64
N THR A 401 11.05 -44.26 34.40
CA THR A 401 10.78 -45.49 35.17
C THR A 401 11.89 -46.53 34.99
N THR A 402 12.40 -46.73 33.77
CA THR A 402 13.55 -47.62 33.54
C THR A 402 14.84 -47.06 34.13
N PHE A 403 15.10 -45.76 34.00
CA PHE A 403 16.27 -45.09 34.58
C PHE A 403 16.33 -45.23 36.10
N PHE A 404 15.23 -44.96 36.81
CA PHE A 404 15.15 -45.14 38.28
C PHE A 404 15.32 -46.60 38.71
N PHE A 405 14.85 -47.57 37.91
CA PHE A 405 15.04 -49.00 38.19
C PHE A 405 16.53 -49.39 38.11
N PHE A 406 17.24 -48.97 37.07
CA PHE A 406 18.70 -49.19 36.98
C PHE A 406 19.47 -48.45 38.07
N PHE A 407 19.07 -47.23 38.43
CA PHE A 407 19.75 -46.45 39.48
C PHE A 407 19.65 -47.13 40.85
N THR A 408 18.47 -47.61 41.23
CA THR A 408 18.26 -48.31 42.52
C THR A 408 18.95 -49.68 42.56
N GLN A 409 19.02 -50.40 41.44
CA GLN A 409 19.76 -51.66 41.34
C GLN A 409 21.27 -51.46 41.49
N ASN A 410 21.84 -50.41 40.89
CA ASN A 410 23.26 -50.08 41.03
C ASN A 410 23.64 -49.63 42.46
N VAL A 411 22.79 -48.83 43.12
CA VAL A 411 23.02 -48.37 44.50
C VAL A 411 23.01 -49.54 45.50
N THR A 412 22.09 -50.51 45.35
CA THR A 412 22.03 -51.67 46.26
C THR A 412 23.25 -52.59 46.14
N ILE A 413 23.78 -52.78 44.93
CA ILE A 413 25.05 -53.51 44.70
C ILE A 413 26.23 -52.79 45.37
N ALA A 414 26.33 -51.47 45.21
CA ALA A 414 27.41 -50.67 45.81
C ALA A 414 27.40 -50.72 47.35
N VAL A 415 26.22 -50.64 47.98
CA VAL A 415 26.07 -50.75 49.44
C VAL A 415 26.46 -52.14 49.93
N GLY A 416 26.09 -53.20 49.21
CA GLY A 416 26.50 -54.58 49.54
C GLY A 416 28.02 -54.78 49.53
N LEU A 417 28.70 -54.26 48.51
CA LEU A 417 30.16 -54.30 48.39
C LEU A 417 30.85 -53.50 49.51
N ALA A 418 30.35 -52.29 49.84
CA ALA A 418 30.89 -51.48 50.92
C ALA A 418 30.73 -52.15 52.29
N GLY A 419 29.58 -52.78 52.56
CA GLY A 419 29.35 -53.56 53.79
C GLY A 419 30.32 -54.75 53.92
N PHE A 420 30.50 -55.51 52.84
CA PHE A 420 31.43 -56.65 52.81
C PHE A 420 32.89 -56.22 53.05
N ALA A 421 33.32 -55.12 52.45
CA ALA A 421 34.65 -54.54 52.68
C ALA A 421 34.86 -54.11 54.14
N CYS A 422 33.85 -53.49 54.77
CA CYS A 422 33.92 -53.09 56.18
C CYS A 422 34.05 -54.31 57.11
N VAL A 423 33.29 -55.38 56.86
CA VAL A 423 33.39 -56.64 57.64
C VAL A 423 34.79 -57.27 57.49
N LEU A 424 35.33 -57.31 56.27
CA LEU A 424 36.71 -57.79 56.03
C LEU A 424 37.76 -56.98 56.78
N LEU A 425 37.67 -55.65 56.77
CA LEU A 425 38.59 -54.76 57.48
C LEU A 425 38.51 -54.93 59.00
N LEU A 426 37.30 -55.11 59.55
CA LEU A 426 37.10 -55.39 60.98
C LEU A 426 37.70 -56.74 61.39
N VAL A 427 37.52 -57.80 60.58
CA VAL A 427 38.16 -59.11 60.82
C VAL A 427 39.69 -58.99 60.76
N LEU A 428 40.23 -58.27 59.77
CA LEU A 428 41.68 -58.04 59.65
C LEU A 428 42.24 -57.28 60.85
N PHE A 429 41.55 -56.24 61.32
CA PHE A 429 41.92 -55.46 62.50
C PHE A 429 41.91 -56.30 63.78
N VAL A 430 40.94 -57.21 63.95
CA VAL A 430 40.92 -58.16 65.07
C VAL A 430 42.08 -59.15 64.99
N LEU A 431 42.42 -59.66 63.80
CA LEU A 431 43.57 -60.56 63.61
C LEU A 431 44.90 -59.86 63.94
N ILE A 432 45.10 -58.64 63.46
CA ILE A 432 46.31 -57.84 63.76
C ILE A 432 46.44 -57.61 65.26
N ASN A 433 45.38 -57.19 65.95
CA ASN A 433 45.41 -56.96 67.39
C ASN A 433 45.58 -58.24 68.23
N LYS A 434 45.08 -59.39 67.74
CA LYS A 434 45.17 -60.67 68.45
C LYS A 434 46.56 -61.32 68.36
N TYR A 435 47.31 -61.10 67.29
CA TYR A 435 48.60 -61.78 67.06
C TYR A 435 49.82 -60.84 67.00
N GLY A 436 49.66 -59.53 66.82
CA GLY A 436 50.75 -58.57 66.56
C GLY A 436 51.57 -58.07 67.76
N ARG A 437 51.88 -58.90 68.77
CA ARG A 437 52.46 -58.42 70.06
C ARG A 437 53.78 -59.03 70.55
N ARG A 438 54.78 -59.23 69.67
CA ARG A 438 56.25 -59.21 69.94
C ARG A 438 56.99 -58.93 68.62
N SER A 439 58.13 -58.23 68.50
CA SER A 439 58.82 -57.26 69.40
C SER A 439 59.96 -56.54 68.64
N LYS A 440 60.14 -55.23 68.86
CA LYS A 440 61.38 -54.41 68.71
C LYS A 440 62.34 -54.65 67.51
N PHE A 441 62.31 -53.75 66.54
CA PHE A 441 63.40 -52.87 66.05
C PHE A 441 62.69 -51.74 65.25
N GLY A 442 63.20 -50.53 65.02
CA GLY A 442 64.43 -49.82 65.41
C GLY A 442 64.51 -48.57 64.51
N MET A 443 64.34 -47.35 65.04
CA MET A 443 63.83 -46.22 64.23
C MET A 443 64.86 -45.12 63.90
N LYS A 444 65.31 -45.11 62.64
CA LYS A 444 65.66 -43.98 61.75
C LYS A 444 65.39 -44.51 60.33
N GLY A 445 64.72 -43.80 59.41
CA GLY A 445 64.92 -42.40 59.04
C GLY A 445 66.06 -42.38 58.01
N GLU A 446 65.84 -42.14 56.72
CA GLU A 446 64.81 -41.30 56.09
C GLU A 446 64.03 -41.98 54.94
N SER A 447 62.73 -41.68 54.81
CA SER A 447 62.04 -41.37 53.54
C SER A 447 60.52 -41.26 53.72
N ALA A 448 59.94 -40.22 53.12
CA ALA A 448 58.54 -40.15 52.69
C ALA A 448 58.59 -39.71 51.22
N GLN A 449 58.06 -40.40 50.21
CA GLN A 449 56.80 -41.16 50.08
C GLN A 449 55.54 -40.34 50.38
N LEU A 450 55.02 -39.76 49.30
CA LEU A 450 53.69 -40.04 48.72
C LEU A 450 52.40 -39.73 49.50
N ALA A 451 51.34 -39.64 48.69
CA ALA A 451 49.93 -39.80 49.04
C ALA A 451 49.33 -38.76 50.01
N GLY A 452 48.77 -37.72 49.40
CA GLY A 452 47.91 -36.76 50.07
C GLY A 452 46.53 -37.28 50.46
N GLN A 453 45.92 -36.46 51.31
CA GLN A 453 44.50 -36.31 51.61
C GLN A 453 44.31 -34.81 51.96
N GLY A 454 43.12 -34.23 52.02
CA GLY A 454 41.79 -34.82 51.89
C GLY A 454 40.84 -34.27 52.94
N ARG A 455 40.32 -33.05 52.72
CA ARG A 455 39.21 -32.37 53.44
C ARG A 455 39.25 -32.36 54.99
N GLU A 456 39.51 -31.17 55.52
CA GLU A 456 38.65 -30.55 56.55
C GLU A 456 38.20 -29.19 55.96
N ALA A 457 36.95 -28.70 56.06
CA ALA A 457 35.91 -28.69 57.09
C ALA A 457 35.83 -27.34 57.85
N GLN A 458 35.00 -26.46 57.29
CA GLN A 458 33.95 -25.74 58.02
C GLN A 458 34.36 -24.63 59.04
N LYS A 459 34.09 -23.38 58.65
CA LYS A 459 33.37 -22.39 59.49
C LYS A 459 32.61 -21.39 58.62
N ALA A 460 31.60 -20.76 59.18
CA ALA A 460 30.57 -20.04 58.43
C ALA A 460 30.28 -18.65 59.00
N ALA A 461 29.66 -17.80 58.15
CA ALA A 461 28.97 -16.57 58.53
C ALA A 461 29.92 -15.42 59.03
N PRO A 462 29.43 -14.18 59.25
CA PRO A 462 28.02 -13.76 59.23
C PRO A 462 27.69 -12.42 58.52
N LEU A 463 26.39 -12.15 58.47
CA LEU A 463 25.72 -10.83 58.54
C LEU A 463 26.10 -9.71 57.55
N ALA A 464 25.12 -9.35 56.72
CA ALA A 464 24.45 -8.05 56.88
C ALA A 464 22.98 -8.11 56.44
N PHE A 465 22.07 -7.58 57.26
CA PHE A 465 20.79 -7.00 56.78
C PHE A 465 21.14 -5.66 56.06
N GLN A 466 20.31 -5.02 55.22
CA GLN A 466 18.88 -4.78 55.38
C GLN A 466 18.20 -4.26 54.09
N ASN A 467 16.91 -4.60 53.91
CA ASN A 467 15.85 -3.95 53.11
C ASN A 467 16.10 -3.45 51.65
N GLN A 468 15.42 -4.14 50.71
CA GLN A 468 14.47 -3.65 49.67
C GLN A 468 14.43 -2.16 49.23
N PRO A 469 13.99 -1.83 47.98
CA PRO A 469 13.74 -2.68 46.78
C PRO A 469 14.20 -2.04 45.44
N ILE A 470 13.72 -2.60 44.30
CA ILE A 470 13.53 -2.03 42.93
C ILE A 470 14.38 -2.65 41.77
N ARG A 471 13.62 -3.06 40.73
CA ARG A 471 13.86 -3.42 39.31
C ARG A 471 15.27 -3.34 38.64
N THR A 472 15.56 -4.41 37.87
CA THR A 472 16.20 -4.45 36.50
C THR A 472 17.69 -4.04 36.38
N SER A 473 18.47 -4.34 35.32
CA SER A 473 18.25 -5.02 34.01
C SER A 473 19.53 -5.78 33.52
N SER A 474 19.41 -6.57 32.43
CA SER A 474 20.38 -6.83 31.32
C SER A 474 21.88 -7.18 31.56
N GLY A 475 22.46 -8.02 30.68
CA GLY A 475 23.93 -8.14 30.49
C GLY A 475 24.43 -9.43 29.80
N VAL A 476 24.88 -9.37 28.55
CA VAL A 476 25.19 -10.52 27.64
C VAL A 476 26.71 -10.81 27.52
N PHE A 477 27.05 -11.97 26.90
CA PHE A 477 28.31 -12.41 26.21
C PHE A 477 29.14 -13.48 26.97
N VAL A 478 29.42 -14.73 26.52
CA VAL A 478 29.83 -15.31 25.18
C VAL A 478 31.25 -14.85 24.82
N LEU A 479 32.24 -15.69 24.43
CA LEU A 479 32.36 -16.91 23.58
C LEU A 479 32.96 -18.15 24.34
N SER A 480 33.28 -19.34 23.77
CA SER A 480 32.74 -20.27 22.71
C SER A 480 33.69 -21.51 22.63
N ILE A 481 33.63 -22.32 21.54
CA ILE A 481 34.61 -23.35 21.04
C ILE A 481 34.51 -24.77 21.67
N THR A 482 34.72 -25.93 20.99
CA THR A 482 34.49 -26.46 19.60
C THR A 482 34.80 -27.98 19.60
N LEU A 483 34.07 -28.81 18.82
CA LEU A 483 34.54 -30.13 18.33
C LEU A 483 33.93 -30.42 16.94
N VAL A 484 34.59 -31.25 16.12
CA VAL A 484 34.38 -31.37 14.66
C VAL A 484 34.12 -32.82 14.22
N LEU A 485 33.22 -33.01 13.25
CA LEU A 485 33.23 -34.13 12.30
C LEU A 485 32.67 -33.66 10.92
N THR A 486 32.92 -34.43 9.86
CA THR A 486 32.98 -33.95 8.46
C THR A 486 31.73 -34.20 7.58
N PRO A 487 31.53 -33.44 6.48
CA PRO A 487 30.27 -33.39 5.74
C PRO A 487 30.15 -34.36 4.54
N THR A 488 28.91 -34.53 4.06
CA THR A 488 28.58 -35.04 2.71
C THR A 488 27.79 -33.98 1.92
N SER A 489 27.80 -34.09 0.59
CA SER A 489 27.49 -33.00 -0.35
C SER A 489 26.01 -32.69 -0.56
N LEU A 490 25.69 -31.39 -0.63
CA LEU A 490 24.48 -30.82 -1.24
C LEU A 490 24.88 -29.82 -2.35
N PRO A 491 24.25 -29.84 -3.54
CA PRO A 491 24.46 -28.83 -4.58
C PRO A 491 23.67 -27.54 -4.32
N SER A 492 24.00 -26.49 -5.07
CA SER A 492 23.64 -25.09 -4.79
C SER A 492 22.23 -24.66 -5.20
N SER A 493 21.77 -23.60 -4.52
CA SER A 493 20.66 -22.73 -4.91
C SER A 493 20.61 -22.42 -6.41
N ALA A 494 19.40 -22.40 -6.97
CA ALA A 494 19.12 -21.90 -8.32
C ALA A 494 18.77 -20.40 -8.29
N THR A 495 19.37 -19.64 -9.20
CA THR A 495 19.03 -18.24 -9.50
C THR A 495 17.79 -18.18 -10.40
N LEU A 496 16.89 -17.20 -10.17
CA LEU A 496 15.86 -16.86 -11.16
C LEU A 496 16.48 -16.07 -12.32
N GLU A 497 16.47 -16.64 -13.52
CA GLU A 497 16.63 -15.89 -14.76
C GLU A 497 15.26 -15.57 -15.37
N LEU A 498 15.06 -14.34 -15.85
CA LEU A 498 13.87 -13.98 -16.61
C LEU A 498 13.99 -14.49 -18.05
N VAL A 499 13.21 -15.51 -18.41
CA VAL A 499 13.16 -16.01 -19.80
C VAL A 499 12.21 -15.13 -20.63
N HIS A 500 12.78 -14.22 -21.41
CA HIS A 500 12.07 -13.51 -22.47
C HIS A 500 11.47 -14.51 -23.48
N HIS A 501 10.13 -14.57 -23.56
CA HIS A 501 9.46 -15.27 -24.66
C HIS A 501 9.43 -14.38 -25.90
N ASN A 502 10.10 -14.82 -26.96
CA ASN A 502 10.23 -14.08 -28.21
C ASN A 502 9.21 -14.60 -29.23
N VAL A 503 8.05 -13.94 -29.32
CA VAL A 503 6.93 -14.38 -30.18
C VAL A 503 7.12 -13.86 -31.61
N THR A 504 7.47 -14.75 -32.54
CA THR A 504 7.59 -14.43 -33.96
C THR A 504 6.22 -14.41 -34.66
N CYS A 505 5.71 -13.22 -34.97
CA CYS A 505 4.52 -13.08 -35.82
C CYS A 505 4.80 -13.55 -37.26
N HIS A 506 4.08 -14.56 -37.73
CA HIS A 506 4.02 -14.91 -39.15
C HIS A 506 2.97 -14.05 -39.87
N LYS A 507 3.24 -13.71 -41.13
CA LYS A 507 2.30 -12.98 -42.00
C LYS A 507 1.20 -13.90 -42.54
N CYS A 508 -0.03 -13.41 -42.50
CA CYS A 508 -1.05 -13.61 -43.53
C CYS A 508 -1.62 -12.23 -43.87
#